data_AF-A0A2D8AFL1-F1
#
_entry.id   AF-A0A2D8AFL1-F1
#
_cell.length_a   1.000
_cell.length_b   1.000
_cell.length_c   1.000
_cell.angle_alpha   90.00
_cell.angle_beta   90.00
_cell.angle_gamma   90.00
#
_symmetry.space_group_name_H-M   'P 1'
#
loop_
_entity.id
_entity.type
_entity.pdbx_description
1 polymer ?
#
loop_
_entity_poly.entity_id
_entity_poly.type
_entity_poly.pdbx_seq_one_letter_code
_entity_poly.pdbx_strand_id
1 'polypeptide(L)'
;MGNESESLSPRLHLSPARMIALADLHGLHESLAAISKGIEIEYPNRDIREVDVEALLDWLEIYPLIIHRRAGKYQIVGNQRGYLLAVKNLPMSTMVPVVEQSVRSGAKLHRAIFAEAVTSEIVQADSSFNPKWIRKAWRWLINTNPKAFHQDLRERDFSKAAFARYLKTDRRKL
;
A
#
# COMPACT_ATOMS: atom_id res chain seq x y z
N MET A 1 34.47 -14.54 1.28
CA MET A 1 33.47 -13.49 1.59
C MET A 1 32.11 -14.11 1.37
N GLY A 2 31.44 -14.50 2.45
CA GLY A 2 30.18 -15.24 2.37
C GLY A 2 29.05 -14.34 1.86
N ASN A 3 28.46 -14.74 0.74
CA ASN A 3 27.14 -14.27 0.34
C ASN A 3 26.12 -14.88 1.30
N GLU A 4 25.88 -14.23 2.43
CA GLU A 4 24.65 -14.46 3.17
C GLU A 4 23.53 -13.80 2.37
N SER A 5 22.99 -14.56 1.42
CA SER A 5 21.59 -14.41 1.04
C SER A 5 20.79 -14.67 2.31
N GLU A 6 20.65 -13.67 3.18
CA GLU A 6 19.59 -13.64 4.19
C GLU A 6 18.33 -14.00 3.44
N SER A 7 17.76 -15.18 3.73
CA SER A 7 16.55 -15.61 3.05
C SER A 7 15.52 -14.52 3.29
N LEU A 8 15.20 -13.75 2.24
CA LEU A 8 14.13 -12.75 2.27
C LEU A 8 12.83 -13.54 2.40
N SER A 9 12.51 -13.98 3.62
CA SER A 9 11.26 -14.64 3.94
C SER A 9 10.17 -13.56 3.87
N PRO A 10 9.30 -13.54 2.85
CA PRO A 10 8.25 -12.55 2.77
C PRO A 10 7.21 -12.91 3.84
N ARG A 11 7.16 -12.16 4.95
CA ARG A 11 6.28 -12.46 6.10
C ARG A 11 5.19 -11.40 6.27
N LEU A 12 4.45 -11.11 5.20
CA LEU A 12 3.23 -10.30 5.30
C LEU A 12 2.10 -11.05 6.05
N HIS A 13 2.24 -12.37 6.28
CA HIS A 13 1.25 -13.23 6.97
C HIS A 13 -0.15 -13.09 6.36
N LEU A 14 -0.21 -13.30 5.04
CA LEU A 14 -1.47 -13.31 4.31
C LEU A 14 -2.17 -14.65 4.54
N SER A 15 -3.49 -14.61 4.72
CA SER A 15 -4.34 -15.79 4.72
C SER A 15 -4.39 -16.42 3.32
N PRO A 16 -4.90 -17.66 3.21
CA PRO A 16 -5.41 -18.15 1.94
C PRO A 16 -6.44 -17.18 1.34
N ALA A 17 -6.53 -17.16 0.02
CA ALA A 17 -7.54 -16.38 -0.68
C ALA A 17 -8.94 -16.90 -0.34
N ARG A 18 -9.90 -15.97 -0.23
CA ARG A 18 -11.32 -16.26 -0.07
C ARG A 18 -12.16 -15.22 -0.80
N MET A 19 -13.43 -15.51 -1.00
CA MET A 19 -14.37 -14.57 -1.60
C MET A 19 -15.08 -13.75 -0.52
N ILE A 20 -15.28 -12.45 -0.75
CA ILE A 20 -16.11 -11.57 0.09
C ILE A 20 -16.98 -10.67 -0.79
N ALA A 21 -18.17 -10.31 -0.33
CA ALA A 21 -18.99 -9.34 -1.04
C ALA A 21 -18.36 -7.95 -0.96
N LEU A 22 -18.42 -7.18 -2.05
CA LEU A 22 -17.95 -5.79 -2.06
C LEU A 22 -18.64 -4.93 -0.98
N ALA A 23 -19.91 -5.20 -0.68
CA ALA A 23 -20.67 -4.54 0.37
C ALA A 23 -20.05 -4.68 1.78
N ASP A 24 -19.29 -5.75 2.02
CA ASP A 24 -18.65 -6.00 3.31
C ASP A 24 -17.29 -5.30 3.45
N LEU A 25 -16.80 -4.65 2.38
CA LEU A 25 -15.55 -3.90 2.37
C LEU A 25 -15.81 -2.44 2.77
N HIS A 26 -15.28 -2.05 3.93
CA HIS A 26 -15.57 -0.78 4.59
C HIS A 26 -14.60 0.35 4.17
N GLY A 27 -14.11 0.31 2.92
CA GLY A 27 -13.21 1.32 2.39
C GLY A 27 -11.72 1.09 2.66
N LEU A 28 -10.93 2.09 2.27
CA LEU A 28 -9.48 2.10 2.49
C LEU A 28 -9.16 2.23 3.98
N HIS A 29 -8.08 1.58 4.41
CA HIS A 29 -7.61 1.70 5.79
C HIS A 29 -7.24 3.16 6.11
N GLU A 30 -7.59 3.63 7.31
CA GLU A 30 -7.46 5.04 7.72
C GLU A 30 -6.03 5.59 7.57
N SER A 31 -5.02 4.74 7.80
CA SER A 31 -3.61 5.15 7.66
C SER A 31 -3.23 5.43 6.21
N LEU A 32 -3.85 4.79 5.22
CA LEU A 32 -3.63 5.12 3.82
C LEU A 32 -4.17 6.51 3.49
N ALA A 33 -5.40 6.80 3.93
CA ALA A 33 -6.00 8.11 3.79
C ALA A 33 -5.18 9.19 4.54
N ALA A 34 -4.68 8.87 5.74
CA ALA A 34 -3.86 9.78 6.54
C ALA A 34 -2.48 10.02 5.92
N ILE A 35 -1.85 8.99 5.33
CA ILE A 35 -0.62 9.14 4.55
C ILE A 35 -0.90 10.10 3.41
N SER A 36 -1.90 9.85 2.58
CA SER A 36 -2.21 10.70 1.42
C SER A 36 -2.51 12.16 1.77
N LYS A 37 -3.28 12.39 2.85
CA LYS A 37 -3.49 13.74 3.38
C LYS A 37 -2.20 14.37 3.89
N GLY A 38 -1.39 13.63 4.65
CA GLY A 38 -0.15 14.10 5.25
C GLY A 38 0.97 14.37 4.24
N ILE A 39 0.92 13.72 3.08
CA ILE A 39 1.87 13.97 1.98
C ILE A 39 1.39 15.06 1.00
N GLU A 40 0.21 15.65 1.24
CA GLU A 40 -0.45 16.70 0.43
C GLU A 40 -0.65 16.28 -1.02
N ILE A 41 -1.02 15.03 -1.21
CA ILE A 41 -1.25 14.47 -2.53
C ILE A 41 -2.74 14.25 -2.65
N GLU A 42 -3.33 14.93 -3.63
CA GLU A 42 -4.56 14.44 -4.20
C GLU A 42 -4.24 13.07 -4.78
N TYR A 43 -4.86 12.03 -4.22
CA TYR A 43 -4.90 10.74 -4.90
C TYR A 43 -5.22 11.06 -6.37
N PRO A 44 -4.47 10.51 -7.34
CA PRO A 44 -4.92 10.54 -8.71
C PRO A 44 -6.21 9.74 -8.76
N ASN A 45 -7.34 10.40 -8.48
CA ASN A 45 -8.65 10.13 -9.05
C ASN A 45 -8.62 10.45 -10.55
N ARG A 46 -7.45 10.28 -11.20
CA ARG A 46 -7.27 10.42 -12.63
C ARG A 46 -7.99 9.23 -13.22
N ASP A 47 -9.24 9.48 -13.57
CA ASP A 47 -9.99 8.78 -14.59
C ASP A 47 -10.02 7.26 -14.33
N ILE A 48 -10.69 6.85 -13.25
CA ILE A 48 -11.10 5.44 -13.11
C ILE A 48 -12.09 5.21 -14.25
N ARG A 49 -11.63 4.75 -15.41
CA ARG A 49 -12.48 4.54 -16.57
C ARG A 49 -13.43 3.38 -16.32
N GLU A 50 -14.50 3.34 -17.12
CA GLU A 50 -15.25 2.10 -17.26
C GLU A 50 -14.30 1.05 -17.80
N VAL A 51 -14.25 -0.10 -17.13
CA VAL A 51 -13.41 -1.24 -17.49
C VAL A 51 -14.32 -2.41 -17.75
N ASP A 52 -13.94 -3.24 -18.71
CA ASP A 52 -14.57 -4.51 -18.94
C ASP A 52 -14.65 -5.32 -17.63
N VAL A 53 -15.86 -5.77 -17.30
CA VAL A 53 -16.16 -6.41 -16.01
C VAL A 53 -15.42 -7.74 -15.86
N GLU A 54 -15.34 -8.53 -16.93
CA GLU A 54 -14.65 -9.81 -16.92
C GLU A 54 -13.15 -9.61 -16.72
N ALA A 55 -12.55 -8.67 -17.46
CA ALA A 55 -11.14 -8.32 -17.29
C ALA A 55 -10.81 -7.81 -15.88
N LEU A 56 -11.73 -7.08 -15.23
CA LEU A 56 -11.56 -6.63 -13.85
C LEU A 56 -11.64 -7.81 -12.86
N LEU A 57 -12.55 -8.75 -13.06
CA LEU A 57 -12.66 -9.94 -12.21
C LEU A 57 -11.43 -10.84 -12.35
N ASP A 58 -10.96 -11.08 -13.58
CA ASP A 58 -9.73 -11.82 -13.87
C ASP A 58 -8.52 -11.14 -13.22
N TRP A 59 -8.41 -9.82 -13.32
CA TRP A 59 -7.36 -9.06 -12.63
C TRP A 59 -7.40 -9.33 -11.14
N LEU A 60 -8.57 -9.21 -10.51
CA LEU A 60 -8.71 -9.39 -9.07
C LEU A 60 -8.39 -10.83 -8.64
N GLU A 61 -8.65 -11.83 -9.48
CA GLU A 61 -8.26 -13.21 -9.22
C GLU A 61 -6.73 -13.38 -9.20
N ILE A 62 -6.03 -12.76 -10.15
CA ILE A 62 -4.55 -12.76 -10.20
C ILE A 62 -3.96 -11.92 -9.05
N TYR A 63 -4.59 -10.79 -8.74
CA TYR A 63 -4.13 -9.81 -7.76
C TYR A 63 -5.24 -9.52 -6.73
N PRO A 64 -5.47 -10.41 -5.75
CA PRO A 64 -6.56 -10.27 -4.79
C PRO A 64 -6.40 -9.01 -3.95
N LEU A 65 -7.53 -8.47 -3.47
CA LEU A 65 -7.49 -7.34 -2.55
C LEU A 65 -6.88 -7.78 -1.23
N ILE A 66 -6.01 -6.96 -0.65
CA ILE A 66 -5.43 -7.24 0.66
C ILE A 66 -6.23 -6.48 1.70
N ILE A 67 -6.84 -7.21 2.64
CA ILE A 67 -7.71 -6.65 3.68
C ILE A 67 -7.11 -6.82 5.06
N HIS A 68 -7.46 -5.92 5.98
CA HIS A 68 -7.16 -6.02 7.40
C HIS A 68 -8.46 -5.83 8.19
N ARG A 69 -8.71 -6.73 9.15
CA ARG A 69 -9.90 -6.66 10.00
C ARG A 69 -9.63 -5.83 11.26
N ARG A 70 -10.33 -4.71 11.40
CA ARG A 70 -10.23 -3.83 12.58
C ARG A 70 -11.61 -3.47 13.10
N ALA A 71 -11.83 -3.67 14.40
CA ALA A 71 -13.11 -3.37 15.06
C ALA A 71 -14.32 -3.95 14.31
N GLY A 72 -14.20 -5.19 13.83
CA GLY A 72 -15.25 -5.87 13.06
C GLY A 72 -15.35 -5.49 11.58
N LYS A 73 -14.67 -4.44 11.12
CA LYS A 73 -14.71 -3.95 9.73
C LYS A 73 -13.56 -4.49 8.90
N TYR A 74 -13.81 -4.84 7.65
CA TYR A 74 -12.78 -5.17 6.67
C TYR A 74 -12.34 -3.90 5.94
N GLN A 75 -11.06 -3.54 6.09
CA GLN A 75 -10.49 -2.35 5.47
C GLN A 75 -9.41 -2.75 4.47
N ILE A 76 -9.33 -2.06 3.33
CA ILE A 76 -8.34 -2.32 2.29
C ILE A 76 -6.97 -1.76 2.71
N VAL A 77 -5.94 -2.61 2.68
CA VAL A 77 -4.55 -2.24 2.96
C VAL A 77 -3.62 -2.46 1.77
N GLY A 78 -4.07 -3.17 0.73
CA GLY A 78 -3.32 -3.42 -0.50
C GLY A 78 -4.22 -3.64 -1.72
N ASN A 79 -3.65 -3.45 -2.92
CA ASN A 79 -4.37 -3.36 -4.19
C ASN A 79 -5.54 -2.34 -4.15
N GLN A 80 -5.22 -1.10 -3.77
CA GLN A 80 -6.21 -0.03 -3.66
C GLN A 80 -6.88 0.27 -5.01
N ARG A 81 -6.12 0.20 -6.10
CA ARG A 81 -6.64 0.45 -7.45
C ARG A 81 -7.70 -0.58 -7.84
N GLY A 82 -7.44 -1.88 -7.58
CA GLY A 82 -8.42 -2.93 -7.79
C GLY A 82 -9.70 -2.68 -7.00
N TYR A 83 -9.59 -2.25 -5.73
CA TYR A 83 -10.75 -1.90 -4.92
C TYR A 83 -11.56 -0.73 -5.50
N LEU A 84 -10.89 0.36 -5.89
CA LEU A 84 -11.55 1.54 -6.45
C LEU A 84 -12.22 1.24 -7.80
N LEU A 85 -11.59 0.43 -8.64
CA LEU A 85 -12.17 -0.07 -9.89
C LEU A 85 -13.40 -0.95 -9.62
N ALA A 86 -13.30 -1.86 -8.65
CA ALA A 86 -14.40 -2.74 -8.27
C ALA A 86 -15.63 -1.97 -7.76
N VAL A 87 -15.43 -1.03 -6.83
CA VAL A 87 -16.53 -0.20 -6.31
C VAL A 87 -17.19 0.65 -7.39
N LYS A 88 -16.43 1.10 -8.39
CA LYS A 88 -16.98 1.91 -9.48
C LYS A 88 -17.76 1.08 -10.51
N ASN A 89 -17.26 -0.11 -10.85
CA ASN A 89 -17.72 -0.84 -12.03
C ASN A 89 -18.57 -2.09 -11.71
N LEU A 90 -18.56 -2.57 -10.46
CA LEU A 90 -19.23 -3.82 -10.09
C LEU A 90 -20.41 -3.55 -9.14
N PRO A 91 -21.49 -4.35 -9.22
CA PRO A 91 -22.54 -4.36 -8.21
C PRO A 91 -21.97 -4.63 -6.80
N MET A 92 -22.52 -4.00 -5.77
CA MET A 92 -22.05 -4.19 -4.38
C MET A 92 -22.25 -5.63 -3.86
N SER A 93 -23.14 -6.40 -4.48
CA SER A 93 -23.36 -7.82 -4.19
C SER A 93 -22.30 -8.75 -4.82
N THR A 94 -21.43 -8.24 -5.68
CA THR A 94 -20.40 -9.04 -6.35
C THR A 94 -19.38 -9.57 -5.34
N MET A 95 -19.07 -10.86 -5.47
CA MET A 95 -18.04 -11.52 -4.68
C MET A 95 -16.68 -11.27 -5.31
N VAL A 96 -15.72 -10.78 -4.55
CA VAL A 96 -14.35 -10.53 -5.01
C VAL A 96 -13.33 -11.33 -4.20
N PRO A 97 -12.22 -11.76 -4.82
CA PRO A 97 -11.16 -12.48 -4.14
C PRO A 97 -10.35 -11.53 -3.25
N VAL A 98 -10.13 -11.97 -2.01
CA VAL A 98 -9.39 -11.24 -0.98
C VAL A 98 -8.44 -12.15 -0.22
N VAL A 99 -7.33 -11.56 0.24
CA VAL A 99 -6.42 -12.16 1.21
C VAL A 99 -6.38 -11.29 2.45
N GLU A 100 -6.50 -11.90 3.63
CA GLU A 100 -6.48 -11.18 4.90
C GLU A 100 -5.05 -11.10 5.44
N GLN A 101 -4.63 -9.89 5.77
CA GLN A 101 -3.43 -9.66 6.55
C GLN A 101 -3.75 -9.90 8.03
N SER A 102 -3.56 -11.14 8.49
CA SER A 102 -3.94 -11.62 9.84
C SER A 102 -2.98 -11.16 10.94
N VAL A 103 -2.51 -9.91 10.87
CA VAL A 103 -1.62 -9.32 11.86
C VAL A 103 -2.40 -8.33 12.71
N ARG A 104 -2.07 -8.25 14.00
CA ARG A 104 -2.53 -7.13 14.84
C ARG A 104 -1.95 -5.82 14.29
N SER A 105 -2.62 -4.70 14.61
CA SER A 105 -2.05 -3.38 14.38
C SER A 105 -0.63 -3.29 14.96
N GLY A 106 0.31 -2.83 14.15
CA GLY A 106 1.72 -2.81 14.50
C GLY A 106 2.63 -2.77 13.28
N ALA A 107 3.91 -3.07 13.50
CA ALA A 107 4.98 -2.90 12.51
C ALA A 107 4.67 -3.52 11.14
N LYS A 108 4.15 -4.75 11.12
CA LYS A 108 3.87 -5.48 9.88
C LYS A 108 2.73 -4.87 9.08
N LEU A 109 1.66 -4.44 9.75
CA LEU A 109 0.54 -3.74 9.11
C LEU A 109 1.01 -2.41 8.51
N HIS A 110 1.73 -1.59 9.28
CA HIS A 110 2.23 -0.31 8.80
C HIS A 110 3.23 -0.45 7.65
N ARG A 111 4.05 -1.51 7.63
CA ARG A 111 4.92 -1.83 6.51
C ARG A 111 4.14 -2.24 5.26
N ALA A 112 3.04 -2.98 5.39
CA ALA A 112 2.18 -3.34 4.26
C ALA A 112 1.48 -2.11 3.68
N ILE A 113 0.90 -1.29 4.55
CA ILE A 113 0.28 -0.01 4.22
C ILE A 113 1.29 0.92 3.54
N PHE A 114 2.53 0.98 4.03
CA PHE A 114 3.59 1.74 3.38
C PHE A 114 3.94 1.19 2.01
N ALA A 115 4.15 -0.13 1.91
CA ALA A 115 4.48 -0.80 0.67
C ALA A 115 3.42 -0.47 -0.38
N GLU A 116 2.14 -0.69 -0.08
CA GLU A 116 1.05 -0.27 -0.96
C GLU A 116 1.14 1.23 -1.27
N ALA A 117 1.30 2.10 -0.27
CA ALA A 117 1.37 3.54 -0.51
C ALA A 117 2.54 3.99 -1.40
N VAL A 118 3.63 3.23 -1.52
CA VAL A 118 4.80 3.60 -2.35
C VAL A 118 4.95 2.76 -3.63
N THR A 119 4.37 1.57 -3.68
CA THR A 119 4.39 0.67 -4.84
C THR A 119 3.10 0.69 -5.63
N SER A 120 2.01 1.21 -5.06
CA SER A 120 0.75 1.38 -5.79
C SER A 120 0.98 2.24 -7.02
N GLU A 121 0.32 1.87 -8.11
CA GLU A 121 0.31 2.64 -9.35
C GLU A 121 -0.16 4.09 -9.13
N ILE A 122 -0.79 4.42 -8.00
CA ILE A 122 -1.07 5.78 -7.55
C ILE A 122 0.19 6.66 -7.40
N VAL A 123 1.34 6.11 -7.01
CA VAL A 123 2.63 6.83 -6.99
C VAL A 123 3.36 6.71 -8.33
N GLN A 124 3.02 5.69 -9.12
CA GLN A 124 3.61 5.44 -10.44
C GLN A 124 2.79 5.99 -11.62
N ALA A 125 1.68 6.69 -11.34
CA ALA A 125 0.69 7.17 -12.30
C ALA A 125 1.24 8.19 -13.31
N ASP A 126 2.51 8.58 -13.17
CA ASP A 126 3.23 9.44 -14.09
C ASP A 126 4.63 8.88 -14.40
N SER A 127 4.69 7.60 -14.81
CA SER A 127 5.84 6.91 -15.44
C SER A 127 7.25 7.10 -14.83
N SER A 128 7.35 7.67 -13.63
CA SER A 128 8.61 8.00 -12.99
C SER A 128 8.43 7.84 -11.50
N PHE A 129 9.20 6.90 -10.96
CA PHE A 129 9.61 6.87 -9.56
C PHE A 129 9.65 8.31 -8.99
N ASN A 130 8.82 8.61 -7.98
CA ASN A 130 8.76 9.92 -7.35
C ASN A 130 9.45 9.90 -5.96
N PRO A 131 10.78 10.05 -5.90
CA PRO A 131 11.56 10.00 -4.66
C PRO A 131 11.01 10.91 -3.57
N LYS A 132 10.49 12.08 -3.92
CA LYS A 132 9.95 13.07 -2.97
C LYS A 132 8.78 12.49 -2.19
N TRP A 133 7.91 11.73 -2.86
CA TRP A 133 6.74 11.11 -2.26
C TRP A 133 7.13 9.98 -1.31
N ILE A 134 8.04 9.11 -1.77
CA ILE A 134 8.58 8.03 -0.94
C ILE A 134 9.18 8.62 0.34
N ARG A 135 9.94 9.71 0.24
CA ARG A 135 10.50 10.42 1.41
C ARG A 135 9.43 10.96 2.35
N LYS A 136 8.38 11.60 1.81
CA LYS A 136 7.27 12.15 2.62
C LYS A 136 6.50 11.04 3.35
N ALA A 137 6.11 9.97 2.66
CA ALA A 137 5.41 8.84 3.25
C ALA A 137 6.25 8.15 4.34
N TRP A 138 7.55 7.97 4.09
CA TRP A 138 8.48 7.37 5.06
C TRP A 138 8.64 8.23 6.33
N ARG A 139 8.80 9.56 6.17
CA ARG A 139 8.89 10.48 7.30
C ARG A 139 7.62 10.48 8.16
N TRP A 140 6.45 10.50 7.53
CA TRP A 140 5.19 10.45 8.26
C TRP A 140 5.09 9.16 9.07
N LEU A 141 5.36 8.02 8.46
CA LEU A 141 5.28 6.71 9.11
C LEU A 141 6.25 6.55 10.29
N ILE A 142 7.49 7.03 10.19
CA ILE A 142 8.45 7.00 11.30
C ILE A 142 7.99 7.90 12.44
N ASN A 143 7.50 9.11 12.13
CA ASN A 143 7.04 10.06 13.14
C ASN A 143 5.80 9.55 13.88
N THR A 144 4.85 8.95 13.15
CA THR A 144 3.59 8.47 13.74
C THR A 144 3.75 7.09 14.38
N ASN A 145 4.63 6.23 13.85
CA ASN A 145 4.79 4.85 14.28
C ASN A 145 6.27 4.44 14.37
N PRO A 146 7.08 5.03 15.26
CA PRO A 146 8.52 4.82 15.29
C PRO A 146 8.89 3.34 15.50
N LYS A 147 8.11 2.60 16.31
CA LYS A 147 8.33 1.17 16.58
C LYS A 147 8.03 0.25 15.38
N ALA A 148 7.46 0.78 14.30
CA ALA A 148 7.09 -0.02 13.13
C ALA A 148 8.28 -0.36 12.20
N PHE A 149 9.41 0.32 12.37
CA PHE A 149 10.56 0.21 11.47
C PHE A 149 11.79 -0.32 12.20
N HIS A 150 12.67 -0.99 11.44
CA HIS A 150 13.97 -1.41 11.92
C HIS A 150 14.73 -0.22 12.52
N GLN A 151 15.55 -0.43 13.54
CA GLN A 151 16.29 0.63 14.22
C GLN A 151 17.14 1.44 13.22
N ASP A 152 17.79 0.76 12.29
CA ASP A 152 18.59 1.38 11.22
C ASP A 152 17.77 2.27 10.28
N LEU A 153 16.45 2.07 10.19
CA LEU A 153 15.57 2.96 9.43
C LEU A 153 15.07 4.12 10.27
N ARG A 154 15.02 4.01 11.61
CA ARG A 154 14.65 5.11 12.51
C ARG A 154 15.78 6.10 12.72
N GLU A 155 17.01 5.58 12.82
CA GLU A 155 18.20 6.36 13.14
C GLU A 155 18.84 7.00 11.90
N ARG A 156 18.41 6.60 10.70
CA ARG A 156 18.85 7.25 9.45
C ARG A 156 18.39 8.70 9.43
N ASP A 157 19.35 9.61 9.23
CA ASP A 157 19.05 10.99 8.88
C ASP A 157 18.31 11.01 7.52
N PHE A 158 17.05 11.45 7.53
CA PHE A 158 16.24 11.61 6.31
C PHE A 158 16.37 13.01 5.72
N SER A 159 17.49 13.70 5.96
CA SER A 159 17.87 14.89 5.22
C SER A 159 17.79 14.61 3.71
N LYS A 160 17.52 15.67 2.94
CA LYS A 160 17.31 15.58 1.49
C LYS A 160 18.51 14.90 0.81
N ALA A 161 19.71 15.18 1.31
CA ALA A 161 20.97 14.65 0.80
C ALA A 161 21.22 13.18 1.17
N ALA A 162 20.87 12.74 2.37
CA ALA A 162 21.02 11.33 2.77
C ALA A 162 20.03 10.43 2.02
N PHE A 163 18.78 10.89 1.86
CA PHE A 163 17.77 10.15 1.11
C PHE A 163 18.06 10.09 -0.41
N ALA A 164 18.61 11.17 -0.98
CA ALA A 164 19.12 11.19 -2.37
C ALA A 164 20.15 10.10 -2.62
N ARG A 165 21.14 10.01 -1.71
CA ARG A 165 22.19 8.99 -1.76
C ARG A 165 21.62 7.58 -1.64
N TYR A 166 20.67 7.36 -0.74
CA TYR A 166 20.03 6.05 -0.55
C TYR A 166 19.28 5.58 -1.80
N LEU A 167 18.47 6.45 -2.42
CA LEU A 167 17.71 6.10 -3.63
C LEU A 167 18.53 6.22 -4.93
N LYS A 168 19.83 6.52 -4.84
CA LYS A 168 20.71 6.78 -5.99
C LYS A 168 20.09 7.78 -6.97
N THR A 169 19.50 8.86 -6.44
CA THR A 169 18.79 9.88 -7.21
C THR A 169 19.33 11.28 -6.92
N ASP A 170 19.07 12.24 -7.81
CA ASP A 170 19.45 13.64 -7.59
C ASP A 170 18.61 14.26 -6.46
N ARG A 171 19.29 14.88 -5.48
CA ARG A 171 18.64 15.63 -4.38
C ARG A 171 17.69 16.72 -4.86
N ARG A 172 17.86 17.25 -6.08
CA ARG A 172 16.96 18.25 -6.66
C ARG A 172 15.59 17.67 -7.00
N LYS A 173 15.50 16.35 -7.21
CA LYS A 173 14.27 15.59 -7.48
C LYS A 173 13.52 15.15 -6.20
N LEU A 174 14.03 15.52 -5.01
CA LEU A 174 13.48 15.20 -3.69
C LEU A 174 12.72 16.35 -3.01
#